data_AF-V9I790-F1
#
_entry.id   AF-V9I790-F1
#
_cell.length_a   1.000
_cell.length_b   1.000
_cell.length_c   1.000
_cell.angle_alpha   90.00
_cell.angle_beta   90.00
_cell.angle_gamma   90.00
#
_symmetry.space_group_name_H-M   'P 1'
#
loop_
_entity.id
_entity.type
_entity.pdbx_description
1 polymer ?
#
loop_
_entity_poly.entity_id
_entity_poly.type
_entity_poly.pdbx_seq_one_letter_code
_entity_poly.pdbx_strand_id
1 'polypeptide(L)'
;MNEKGSFKCSCAAGYLKDPSNHTRCKAAEGHASLLFTRRHDIRKVALDRLEMTSIVKDTKMAAALDFVFRTGMIFWSDSSEKKIYKAPIDEGNERTVVIDDGLTTSDGLAVDWIYSHIYWTDSKKNTIELANFEGNMRKTLIQDHIQEPRAIALNPLEGWMFWTDWSDEARIEKAGMDGSHRTVIVDNDVQWPNGLTLDLIGKKIYWVDAKLYIIGSCNYDGTGIRTVLYSPEVLRHPFSITTFEDYVYWTDWDKEAIFKANKFTGQSVEAVMSLRALKYPMVVHVYHPYRQPDGMNQCQAVNGHCSHLCLPAPRINSKSPLLSCACPDGLKLLSDGLMCVEKDSIHSIDGNEEDGLTSESTDPGLVAGIVIGVTSLGLLLLALVAVLCYRHYLHRNVTSMNFDNPVYRKTTEDQFSLEKNRFPLPTATVGEEAQEPLTSPGTNDYV
;
A
#
# COMPACT_ATOMS: atom_id res chain seq x y z
N MET A 1 -7.88 28.09 -14.64
CA MET A 1 -8.47 29.39 -14.29
C MET A 1 -9.93 29.35 -14.67
N ASN A 2 -10.84 29.54 -13.71
CA ASN A 2 -12.27 29.58 -14.00
C ASN A 2 -12.62 30.96 -14.53
N GLU A 3 -13.36 31.02 -15.63
CA GLU A 3 -13.80 32.24 -16.29
C GLU A 3 -15.33 32.22 -16.40
N LYS A 4 -15.98 33.36 -16.65
CA LYS A 4 -17.44 33.40 -16.71
C LYS A 4 -17.94 32.63 -17.93
N GLY A 5 -18.49 31.43 -17.71
CA GLY A 5 -19.03 30.56 -18.76
C GLY A 5 -17.96 29.74 -19.49
N SER A 6 -16.71 29.75 -19.03
CA SER A 6 -15.58 29.04 -19.65
C SER A 6 -14.52 28.70 -18.62
N PHE A 7 -13.48 28.00 -19.05
CA PHE A 7 -12.29 27.78 -18.25
C PHE A 7 -11.05 27.82 -19.14
N LYS A 8 -9.92 28.17 -18.54
CA LYS A 8 -8.61 28.17 -19.20
C LYS A 8 -7.64 27.26 -18.46
N CYS A 9 -7.03 26.33 -19.19
CA CYS A 9 -5.99 25.45 -18.68
C CYS A 9 -4.59 26.04 -18.87
N SER A 10 -3.72 25.79 -17.90
CA SER A 10 -2.30 26.13 -17.91
C SER A 10 -1.48 24.93 -17.45
N CYS A 11 -0.25 24.83 -17.91
CA CYS A 11 0.67 23.78 -17.48
C CYS A 11 1.38 24.18 -16.18
N ALA A 12 1.71 23.19 -15.36
CA ALA A 12 2.56 23.39 -14.19
C ALA A 12 4.00 23.76 -14.61
N ALA A 13 4.79 24.28 -13.67
CA ALA A 13 6.21 24.55 -13.91
C ALA A 13 6.92 23.28 -14.41
N GLY A 14 7.79 23.44 -15.42
CA GLY A 14 8.46 22.33 -16.09
C GLY A 14 7.64 21.66 -17.20
N TYR A 15 6.35 21.94 -17.35
CA TYR A 15 5.50 21.39 -18.40
C TYR A 15 5.13 22.45 -19.44
N LEU A 16 5.11 22.05 -20.72
CA LEU A 16 4.73 22.87 -21.85
C LEU A 16 3.46 22.33 -22.50
N LYS A 17 2.67 23.20 -23.13
CA LYS A 17 1.52 22.76 -23.93
C LYS A 17 2.01 21.90 -25.08
N ASP A 18 1.38 20.76 -25.28
CA ASP A 18 1.70 19.88 -26.40
C ASP A 18 1.36 20.60 -27.74
N PRO A 19 2.35 20.81 -28.64
CA PRO A 19 2.11 21.46 -29.93
C PRO A 19 1.10 20.71 -30.81
N SER A 20 0.97 19.40 -30.62
CA SER A 20 0.03 18.56 -31.38
C SER A 20 -1.37 18.53 -30.75
N ASN A 21 -1.49 18.83 -29.45
CA ASN A 21 -2.76 18.84 -28.74
C ASN A 21 -2.74 19.83 -27.58
N HIS A 22 -3.27 21.03 -27.80
CA HIS A 22 -3.22 22.15 -26.85
C HIS A 22 -4.02 21.93 -25.56
N THR A 23 -4.76 20.81 -25.43
CA THR A 23 -5.43 20.39 -24.19
C THR A 23 -4.52 19.64 -23.22
N ARG A 24 -3.30 19.29 -23.67
CA ARG A 24 -2.36 18.45 -22.94
C ARG A 24 -1.11 19.21 -22.55
N CYS A 25 -0.50 18.80 -21.45
CA CYS A 25 0.78 19.32 -20.98
C CYS A 25 1.80 18.19 -21.00
N LYS A 26 2.94 18.42 -21.66
CA LYS A 26 4.06 17.49 -21.75
C LYS A 26 5.27 18.02 -20.99
N ALA A 27 6.10 17.11 -20.48
CA ALA A 27 7.35 17.50 -19.85
C ALA A 27 8.22 18.31 -20.84
N ALA A 28 8.80 19.42 -20.38
CA ALA A 28 9.67 20.27 -21.22
C ALA A 28 11.01 19.62 -21.55
N GLU A 29 11.47 18.71 -20.69
CA GLU A 29 12.75 18.03 -20.78
C GLU A 29 12.65 16.62 -20.19
N GLY A 30 13.63 15.78 -20.53
CA GLY A 30 13.71 14.39 -20.08
C GLY A 30 12.96 13.41 -20.98
N HIS A 31 13.48 12.19 -21.06
CA HIS A 31 12.79 11.06 -21.70
C HIS A 31 12.17 10.18 -20.63
N ALA A 32 10.86 9.94 -20.73
CA ALA A 32 10.16 9.07 -19.81
C ALA A 32 10.38 7.59 -20.17
N SER A 33 10.68 6.77 -19.17
CA SER A 33 10.77 5.31 -19.30
C SER A 33 9.91 4.63 -18.24
N LEU A 34 9.52 3.38 -18.45
CA LEU A 34 8.97 2.53 -17.39
C LEU A 34 10.09 1.66 -16.83
N LEU A 35 10.37 1.81 -15.54
CA LEU A 35 11.25 0.94 -14.76
C LEU A 35 10.35 -0.07 -14.03
N PHE A 36 10.60 -1.36 -14.20
CA PHE A 36 9.73 -2.38 -13.64
C PHE A 36 10.49 -3.64 -13.22
N THR A 37 9.93 -4.34 -12.23
CA THR A 37 10.40 -5.65 -11.78
C THR A 37 9.64 -6.78 -12.44
N ARG A 38 10.36 -7.85 -12.75
CA ARG A 38 9.81 -9.20 -12.82
C ARG A 38 10.44 -10.01 -11.69
N ARG A 39 9.99 -11.25 -11.45
CA ARG A 39 10.56 -12.09 -10.38
C ARG A 39 12.11 -12.20 -10.46
N HIS A 40 12.66 -12.33 -11.67
CA HIS A 40 14.05 -12.71 -11.90
C HIS A 40 14.96 -11.63 -12.52
N ASP A 41 14.42 -10.45 -12.79
CA ASP A 41 15.20 -9.32 -13.30
C ASP A 41 14.44 -8.00 -13.15
N ILE A 42 15.20 -6.91 -13.27
CA ILE A 42 14.69 -5.53 -13.29
C ILE A 42 15.00 -4.97 -14.67
N ARG A 43 14.01 -4.31 -15.28
CA ARG A 43 14.11 -3.81 -16.65
C ARG A 43 13.61 -2.38 -16.75
N LYS A 44 14.06 -1.69 -17.78
CA LYS A 44 13.62 -0.36 -18.15
C LYS A 44 13.19 -0.36 -19.63
N VAL A 45 12.12 0.35 -19.96
CA VAL A 45 11.67 0.53 -21.35
C VAL A 45 11.39 2.00 -21.63
N ALA A 46 11.95 2.53 -22.72
CA ALA A 46 11.69 3.90 -23.14
C ALA A 46 10.27 4.03 -23.72
N LEU A 47 9.49 5.04 -23.29
CA LEU A 47 8.10 5.20 -23.73
C LEU A 47 7.96 5.73 -25.17
N ASP A 48 9.00 6.38 -25.70
CA ASP A 48 9.03 6.96 -27.04
C ASP A 48 9.48 5.96 -28.12
N ARG A 49 10.49 5.13 -27.81
CA ARG A 49 11.11 4.18 -28.74
C ARG A 49 10.75 2.73 -28.48
N LEU A 50 10.15 2.42 -27.33
CA LEU A 50 9.88 1.06 -26.86
C LEU A 50 11.13 0.17 -26.78
N GLU A 51 12.30 0.80 -26.61
CA GLU A 51 13.58 0.12 -26.43
C GLU A 51 13.70 -0.37 -24.98
N MET A 52 13.96 -1.68 -24.82
CA MET A 52 14.04 -2.33 -23.52
C MET A 52 15.49 -2.62 -23.14
N THR A 53 15.86 -2.25 -21.91
CA THR A 53 17.16 -2.54 -21.31
C THR A 53 16.99 -3.38 -20.05
N SER A 54 17.92 -4.32 -19.84
CA SER A 54 18.02 -5.09 -18.59
C SER A 54 18.94 -4.34 -17.63
N ILE A 55 18.46 -4.11 -16.41
CA ILE A 55 19.14 -3.31 -15.39
C ILE A 55 19.83 -4.23 -14.38
N VAL A 56 19.05 -5.10 -13.73
CA VAL A 56 19.54 -6.12 -12.80
C VAL A 56 19.14 -7.49 -13.35
N LYS A 57 20.08 -8.44 -13.34
CA LYS A 57 19.85 -9.83 -13.73
C LYS A 57 19.87 -10.73 -12.49
N ASP A 58 19.30 -11.93 -12.64
CA ASP A 58 19.40 -13.03 -11.68
C ASP A 58 18.87 -12.70 -10.26
N THR A 59 17.84 -11.85 -10.15
CA THR A 59 17.13 -11.67 -8.87
C THR A 59 16.42 -12.97 -8.50
N LYS A 60 16.27 -13.25 -7.20
CA LYS A 60 15.56 -14.46 -6.75
C LYS A 60 14.07 -14.22 -6.79
N MET A 61 13.60 -13.12 -6.18
CA MET A 61 12.21 -12.69 -6.22
C MET A 61 12.11 -11.18 -5.93
N ALA A 62 12.41 -10.36 -6.93
CA ALA A 62 12.30 -8.90 -6.80
C ALA A 62 10.83 -8.50 -6.65
N ALA A 63 10.44 -8.10 -5.43
CA ALA A 63 9.04 -7.89 -5.04
C ALA A 63 8.65 -6.42 -5.12
N ALA A 64 9.47 -5.52 -4.59
CA ALA A 64 9.27 -4.07 -4.65
C ALA A 64 10.48 -3.36 -5.27
N LEU A 65 10.27 -2.13 -5.75
CA LEU A 65 11.26 -1.33 -6.47
C LEU A 65 10.96 0.15 -6.27
N ASP A 66 11.99 0.97 -6.07
CA ASP A 66 11.90 2.42 -6.23
C ASP A 66 13.30 2.98 -6.59
N PHE A 67 13.44 4.29 -6.78
CA PHE A 67 14.67 4.90 -7.27
C PHE A 67 14.95 6.28 -6.69
N VAL A 68 16.16 6.79 -6.91
CA VAL A 68 16.55 8.20 -6.78
C VAL A 68 17.03 8.66 -8.14
N PHE A 69 16.23 9.47 -8.83
CA PHE A 69 16.48 9.87 -10.21
C PHE A 69 17.78 10.65 -10.35
N ARG A 70 18.01 11.62 -9.45
CA ARG A 70 19.15 12.54 -9.50
C ARG A 70 20.49 11.82 -9.49
N THR A 71 20.60 10.74 -8.72
CA THR A 71 21.82 9.94 -8.59
C THR A 71 21.81 8.67 -9.44
N GLY A 72 20.69 8.37 -10.11
CA GLY A 72 20.50 7.12 -10.84
C GLY A 72 20.52 5.88 -9.94
N MET A 73 20.21 5.98 -8.65
CA MET A 73 20.22 4.82 -7.76
C MET A 73 18.87 4.11 -7.80
N ILE A 74 18.86 2.79 -7.83
CA ILE A 74 17.67 1.95 -7.68
C ILE A 74 17.74 1.15 -6.38
N PHE A 75 16.57 0.89 -5.79
CA PHE A 75 16.40 0.12 -4.57
C PHE A 75 15.34 -0.95 -4.81
N TRP A 76 15.57 -2.18 -4.37
CA TRP A 76 14.56 -3.23 -4.50
C TRP A 76 14.61 -4.20 -3.32
N SER A 77 13.45 -4.76 -3.00
CA SER A 77 13.36 -5.88 -2.07
C SER A 77 13.43 -7.19 -2.84
N ASP A 78 14.24 -8.14 -2.34
CA ASP A 78 14.16 -9.53 -2.75
C ASP A 78 13.52 -10.33 -1.63
N SER A 79 12.28 -10.76 -1.85
CA SER A 79 11.46 -11.46 -0.86
C SER A 79 11.92 -12.90 -0.61
N SER A 80 12.68 -13.50 -1.54
CA SER A 80 13.27 -14.83 -1.35
C SER A 80 14.56 -14.74 -0.55
N GLU A 81 15.41 -13.73 -0.83
CA GLU A 81 16.63 -13.49 -0.07
C GLU A 81 16.37 -12.79 1.27
N LYS A 82 15.18 -12.20 1.46
CA LYS A 82 14.78 -11.36 2.62
C LYS A 82 15.72 -10.19 2.83
N LYS A 83 16.03 -9.48 1.75
CA LYS A 83 16.98 -8.37 1.73
C LYS A 83 16.45 -7.20 0.92
N ILE A 84 16.88 -6.00 1.30
CA ILE A 84 16.74 -4.82 0.45
C ILE A 84 18.12 -4.46 -0.10
N TYR A 85 18.20 -4.28 -1.42
CA TYR A 85 19.41 -3.95 -2.15
C TYR A 85 19.35 -2.54 -2.71
N LYS A 86 20.53 -1.99 -3.01
CA LYS A 86 20.70 -0.80 -3.85
C LYS A 86 21.78 -1.00 -4.91
N ALA A 87 21.64 -0.35 -6.06
CA ALA A 87 22.66 -0.31 -7.11
C ALA A 87 22.49 0.94 -7.98
N PRO A 88 23.56 1.45 -8.63
CA PRO A 88 23.40 2.40 -9.73
C PRO A 88 22.63 1.75 -10.88
N ILE A 89 21.76 2.50 -11.55
CA ILE A 89 20.88 1.99 -12.62
C ILE A 89 21.66 1.50 -13.84
N ASP A 90 22.82 2.10 -14.13
CA ASP A 90 23.67 1.71 -15.25
C ASP A 90 24.58 0.52 -14.90
N GLU A 91 24.73 0.23 -13.61
CA GLU A 91 25.59 -0.83 -13.05
C GLU A 91 24.78 -1.75 -12.12
N GLY A 92 23.54 -2.07 -12.48
CA GLY A 92 22.56 -2.69 -11.57
C GLY A 92 22.98 -4.04 -10.96
N ASN A 93 23.92 -4.75 -11.56
CA ASN A 93 24.45 -6.01 -11.02
C ASN A 93 25.50 -5.79 -9.91
N GLU A 94 26.08 -4.60 -9.77
CA GLU A 94 26.98 -4.20 -8.68
C GLU A 94 26.17 -3.79 -7.45
N ARG A 95 25.40 -4.75 -6.92
CA ARG A 95 24.44 -4.52 -5.85
C ARG A 95 25.06 -4.53 -4.46
N THR A 96 24.65 -3.57 -3.63
CA THR A 96 24.98 -3.50 -2.20
C THR A 96 23.75 -3.83 -1.37
N VAL A 97 23.93 -4.50 -0.23
CA VAL A 97 22.83 -4.77 0.70
C VAL A 97 22.60 -3.54 1.59
N VAL A 98 21.34 -3.09 1.69
CA VAL A 98 20.91 -2.02 2.59
C VAL A 98 20.39 -2.62 3.88
N ILE A 99 19.50 -3.61 3.78
CA ILE A 99 18.92 -4.31 4.94
C ILE A 99 19.14 -5.81 4.74
N ASP A 100 19.77 -6.46 5.71
CA ASP A 100 20.10 -7.89 5.68
C ASP A 100 19.44 -8.74 6.77
N ASP A 101 18.74 -8.09 7.71
CA ASP A 101 18.06 -8.73 8.82
C ASP A 101 16.60 -8.23 9.00
N GLY A 102 15.80 -9.03 9.70
CA GLY A 102 14.47 -8.60 10.13
C GLY A 102 13.51 -8.24 8.97
N LEU A 103 13.67 -8.81 7.78
CA LEU A 103 12.70 -8.72 6.68
C LEU A 103 11.97 -10.06 6.53
N THR A 104 10.67 -10.02 6.23
CA THR A 104 9.89 -11.24 5.94
C THR A 104 9.37 -11.29 4.52
N THR A 105 8.69 -10.24 4.04
CA THR A 105 8.13 -10.20 2.67
C THR A 105 8.50 -8.92 1.91
N SER A 106 8.46 -7.75 2.57
CA SER A 106 8.73 -6.43 1.98
C SER A 106 8.06 -6.22 0.61
N ASP A 107 6.72 -6.21 0.61
CA ASP A 107 5.91 -6.15 -0.62
C ASP A 107 5.79 -4.74 -1.22
N GLY A 108 6.13 -3.70 -0.45
CA GLY A 108 6.14 -2.30 -0.86
C GLY A 108 7.41 -1.60 -0.41
N LEU A 109 7.89 -0.67 -1.24
CA LEU A 109 9.12 0.09 -1.02
C LEU A 109 8.94 1.48 -1.61
N ALA A 110 9.33 2.51 -0.87
CA ALA A 110 9.34 3.88 -1.34
C ALA A 110 10.57 4.62 -0.82
N VAL A 111 11.14 5.48 -1.66
CA VAL A 111 12.38 6.20 -1.37
C VAL A 111 12.12 7.69 -1.23
N ASP A 112 12.62 8.27 -0.15
CA ASP A 112 12.71 9.70 0.04
C ASP A 112 13.99 10.24 -0.62
N TRP A 113 13.82 10.81 -1.82
CA TRP A 113 14.91 11.39 -2.60
C TRP A 113 15.45 12.72 -2.05
N ILE A 114 14.79 13.33 -1.07
CA ILE A 114 15.20 14.60 -0.46
C ILE A 114 16.01 14.35 0.82
N TYR A 115 15.50 13.50 1.70
CA TYR A 115 16.09 13.24 3.02
C TYR A 115 16.91 11.94 3.08
N SER A 116 17.00 11.20 1.97
CA SER A 116 17.84 10.00 1.84
C SER A 116 17.45 8.84 2.78
N HIS A 117 16.14 8.59 2.85
CA HIS A 117 15.54 7.49 3.60
C HIS A 117 14.80 6.51 2.68
N ILE A 118 14.71 5.27 3.11
CA ILE A 118 13.93 4.22 2.47
C ILE A 118 12.85 3.75 3.44
N TYR A 119 11.63 3.60 2.93
CA TYR A 119 10.45 3.15 3.68
C TYR A 119 9.95 1.86 3.04
N TRP A 120 9.52 0.89 3.85
CA TRP A 120 8.94 -0.34 3.34
C TRP A 120 7.79 -0.82 4.21
N THR A 121 6.91 -1.59 3.58
CA THR A 121 5.80 -2.29 4.23
C THR A 121 6.14 -3.77 4.31
N ASP A 122 5.97 -4.37 5.49
CA ASP A 122 6.10 -5.81 5.67
C ASP A 122 4.76 -6.43 6.08
N SER A 123 4.20 -7.23 5.17
CA SER A 123 2.88 -7.84 5.31
C SER A 123 2.82 -9.00 6.30
N LYS A 124 3.97 -9.57 6.70
CA LYS A 124 4.00 -10.66 7.69
C LYS A 124 4.36 -10.19 9.09
N LYS A 125 5.08 -9.08 9.18
CA LYS A 125 5.30 -8.38 10.45
C LYS A 125 4.18 -7.42 10.80
N ASN A 126 3.38 -7.04 9.81
CA ASN A 126 2.37 -6.01 9.91
C ASN A 126 3.03 -4.69 10.34
N THR A 127 4.06 -4.26 9.61
CA THR A 127 4.83 -3.05 9.95
C THR A 127 5.02 -2.13 8.76
N ILE A 128 5.16 -0.84 9.05
CA ILE A 128 5.82 0.13 8.18
C ILE A 128 7.08 0.57 8.91
N GLU A 129 8.21 0.44 8.23
CA GLU A 129 9.53 0.72 8.78
C GLU A 129 10.28 1.67 7.86
N LEU A 130 11.27 2.35 8.40
CA LEU A 130 12.20 3.20 7.65
C LEU A 130 13.64 2.90 8.02
N ALA A 131 14.55 3.19 7.08
CA ALA A 131 15.96 3.30 7.35
C ALA A 131 16.60 4.42 6.51
N ASN A 132 17.83 4.83 6.84
CA ASN A 132 18.67 5.56 5.89
C ASN A 132 19.19 4.62 4.79
N PHE A 133 19.82 5.17 3.75
CA PHE A 133 20.34 4.40 2.62
C PHE A 133 21.49 3.44 2.95
N GLU A 134 22.10 3.58 4.12
CA GLU A 134 23.14 2.70 4.66
C GLU A 134 22.55 1.59 5.54
N GLY A 135 21.26 1.68 5.90
CA GLY A 135 20.56 0.68 6.72
C GLY A 135 20.91 0.67 8.21
N ASN A 136 21.85 1.50 8.65
CA ASN A 136 22.34 1.51 10.03
C ASN A 136 21.48 2.34 11.00
N MET A 137 20.54 3.13 10.51
CA MET A 137 19.56 3.86 11.32
C MET A 137 18.15 3.41 10.94
N ARG A 138 17.61 2.42 11.65
CA ARG A 138 16.32 1.78 11.37
C ARG A 138 15.29 2.05 12.46
N LYS A 139 14.05 2.32 12.07
CA LYS A 139 12.93 2.55 12.98
C LYS A 139 11.64 1.90 12.46
N THR A 140 10.90 1.25 13.34
CA THR A 140 9.51 0.86 13.10
C THR A 140 8.59 2.05 13.37
N LEU A 141 7.89 2.52 12.32
CA LEU A 141 6.98 3.67 12.39
C LEU A 141 5.57 3.28 12.81
N ILE A 142 5.02 2.29 12.10
CA ILE A 142 3.65 1.82 12.29
C ILE A 142 3.70 0.32 12.54
N GLN A 143 3.03 -0.12 13.60
CA GLN A 143 2.93 -1.54 13.97
C GLN A 143 1.58 -1.89 14.64
N ASP A 144 0.80 -0.88 14.98
CA ASP A 144 -0.51 -1.00 15.59
C ASP A 144 -1.60 -0.96 14.51
N HIS A 145 -2.65 -1.76 14.65
CA HIS A 145 -3.83 -1.72 13.76
C HIS A 145 -3.48 -1.68 12.26
N ILE A 146 -2.52 -2.49 11.85
CA ILE A 146 -2.10 -2.70 10.47
C ILE A 146 -1.99 -4.22 10.32
N GLN A 147 -2.36 -4.78 9.18
CA GLN A 147 -2.43 -6.24 9.03
C GLN A 147 -1.75 -6.71 7.75
N GLU A 148 -2.22 -6.28 6.59
CA GLU A 148 -1.66 -6.73 5.33
C GLU A 148 -1.26 -5.50 4.48
N PRO A 149 -0.28 -4.69 4.94
CA PRO A 149 0.17 -3.53 4.19
C PRO A 149 0.91 -3.96 2.92
N ARG A 150 0.66 -3.26 1.81
CA ARG A 150 1.24 -3.64 0.51
C ARG A 150 1.93 -2.52 -0.24
N ALA A 151 1.20 -1.56 -0.80
CA ALA A 151 1.83 -0.47 -1.56
C ALA A 151 2.10 0.70 -0.62
N ILE A 152 3.21 1.42 -0.83
CA ILE A 152 3.55 2.65 -0.10
C ILE A 152 4.06 3.71 -1.09
N ALA A 153 3.70 4.96 -0.87
CA ALA A 153 4.17 6.10 -1.66
C ALA A 153 4.37 7.34 -0.78
N LEU A 154 5.37 8.16 -1.13
CA LEU A 154 5.82 9.29 -0.30
C LEU A 154 5.64 10.62 -1.04
N ASN A 155 5.34 11.67 -0.26
CA ASN A 155 5.46 13.06 -0.65
C ASN A 155 6.44 13.77 0.30
N PRO A 156 7.75 13.70 0.02
CA PRO A 156 8.78 14.31 0.87
C PRO A 156 8.70 15.84 0.96
N LEU A 157 8.07 16.50 -0.02
CA LEU A 157 7.88 17.96 -0.03
C LEU A 157 6.89 18.44 1.06
N GLU A 158 5.96 17.57 1.45
CA GLU A 158 4.93 17.88 2.46
C GLU A 158 4.97 16.94 3.67
N GLY A 159 5.93 16.01 3.74
CA GLY A 159 6.13 15.10 4.86
C GLY A 159 4.99 14.08 5.03
N TRP A 160 4.37 13.63 3.93
CA TRP A 160 3.26 12.67 3.98
C TRP A 160 3.65 11.33 3.34
N MET A 161 3.22 10.23 3.95
CA MET A 161 3.24 8.89 3.38
C MET A 161 1.83 8.33 3.26
N PHE A 162 1.62 7.49 2.26
CA PHE A 162 0.35 6.83 1.96
C PHE A 162 0.60 5.37 1.70
N TRP A 163 -0.28 4.49 2.18
CA TRP A 163 -0.17 3.07 1.93
C TRP A 163 -1.53 2.39 1.77
N THR A 164 -1.49 1.18 1.23
CA THR A 164 -2.66 0.30 1.13
C THR A 164 -2.55 -0.85 2.11
N ASP A 165 -3.67 -1.24 2.71
CA ASP A 165 -3.84 -2.45 3.51
C ASP A 165 -4.97 -3.26 2.88
N TRP A 166 -4.70 -4.52 2.52
CA TRP A 166 -5.64 -5.40 1.82
C TRP A 166 -6.17 -6.54 2.72
N SER A 167 -6.10 -6.35 4.04
CA SER A 167 -6.73 -7.23 5.02
C SER A 167 -8.26 -7.26 4.89
N ASP A 168 -8.94 -8.02 5.75
CA ASP A 168 -10.41 -8.08 5.76
C ASP A 168 -11.05 -6.70 5.99
N GLU A 169 -10.37 -5.81 6.71
CA GLU A 169 -10.72 -4.38 6.86
C GLU A 169 -9.92 -3.51 5.89
N ALA A 170 -10.03 -3.83 4.60
CA ALA A 170 -9.25 -3.20 3.52
C ALA A 170 -9.40 -1.68 3.51
N ARG A 171 -8.27 -0.99 3.42
CA ARG A 171 -8.22 0.48 3.50
C ARG A 171 -7.01 1.08 2.82
N ILE A 172 -7.12 2.37 2.53
CA ILE A 172 -6.00 3.24 2.15
C ILE A 172 -5.83 4.26 3.26
N GLU A 173 -4.61 4.40 3.73
CA GLU A 173 -4.27 5.23 4.87
C GLU A 173 -3.20 6.26 4.52
N LYS A 174 -3.11 7.27 5.36
CA LYS A 174 -2.15 8.36 5.29
C LYS A 174 -1.59 8.62 6.67
N ALA A 175 -0.30 8.93 6.75
CA ALA A 175 0.33 9.45 7.96
C ALA A 175 1.48 10.38 7.59
N GLY A 176 1.99 11.14 8.55
CA GLY A 176 3.27 11.81 8.42
C GLY A 176 4.39 10.81 8.15
N MET A 177 5.45 11.24 7.47
CA MET A 177 6.63 10.39 7.24
C MET A 177 7.39 10.07 8.54
N ASP A 178 7.08 10.76 9.63
CA ASP A 178 7.52 10.43 10.99
C ASP A 178 6.56 9.46 11.73
N GLY A 179 5.52 8.97 11.06
CA GLY A 179 4.50 8.08 11.62
C GLY A 179 3.35 8.80 12.35
N SER A 180 3.41 10.12 12.50
CA SER A 180 2.38 10.90 13.21
C SER A 180 1.13 11.15 12.35
N HIS A 181 0.04 11.66 12.94
CA HIS A 181 -1.17 12.09 12.22
C HIS A 181 -1.75 11.02 11.26
N ARG A 182 -1.73 9.76 11.69
CA ARG A 182 -2.32 8.65 10.94
C ARG A 182 -3.84 8.79 10.82
N THR A 183 -4.35 8.65 9.60
CA THR A 183 -5.78 8.71 9.26
C THR A 183 -6.10 7.73 8.14
N VAL A 184 -7.25 7.07 8.25
CA VAL A 184 -7.84 6.32 7.14
C VAL A 184 -8.49 7.30 6.17
N ILE A 185 -8.15 7.19 4.87
CA ILE A 185 -8.65 8.09 3.83
C ILE A 185 -9.61 7.41 2.85
N VAL A 186 -9.55 6.08 2.73
CA VAL A 186 -10.53 5.28 1.98
C VAL A 186 -10.73 3.95 2.70
N ASP A 187 -11.96 3.65 3.10
CA ASP A 187 -12.39 2.44 3.81
C ASP A 187 -13.70 1.84 3.24
N ASN A 188 -14.29 2.53 2.26
CA ASN A 188 -15.52 2.12 1.57
C ASN A 188 -15.20 1.82 0.11
N ASP A 189 -15.84 0.80 -0.47
CA ASP A 189 -15.63 0.36 -1.85
C ASP A 189 -14.14 0.12 -2.20
N VAL A 190 -13.41 -0.44 -1.23
CA VAL A 190 -12.04 -0.92 -1.36
C VAL A 190 -11.98 -2.35 -0.80
N GLN A 191 -11.28 -3.24 -1.48
CA GLN A 191 -11.20 -4.66 -1.16
C GLN A 191 -9.76 -5.18 -1.30
N TRP A 192 -9.19 -5.16 -2.51
CA TRP A 192 -7.80 -5.57 -2.74
C TRP A 192 -6.98 -4.43 -3.35
N PRO A 193 -6.69 -3.36 -2.57
CA PRO A 193 -5.93 -2.21 -3.03
C PRO A 193 -4.45 -2.56 -3.21
N ASN A 194 -4.11 -3.18 -4.35
CA ASN A 194 -2.81 -3.80 -4.55
C ASN A 194 -1.67 -2.79 -4.76
N GLY A 195 -1.97 -1.67 -5.42
CA GLY A 195 -0.98 -0.69 -5.87
C GLY A 195 -1.49 0.73 -5.69
N LEU A 196 -0.58 1.66 -5.39
CA LEU A 196 -0.87 3.07 -5.12
C LEU A 196 0.21 3.97 -5.73
N THR A 197 -0.18 5.13 -6.25
CA THR A 197 0.76 6.16 -6.70
C THR A 197 0.20 7.56 -6.46
N LEU A 198 1.12 8.53 -6.41
CA LEU A 198 0.80 9.94 -6.16
C LEU A 198 1.01 10.80 -7.41
N ASP A 199 0.03 11.66 -7.67
CA ASP A 199 0.19 12.87 -8.47
C ASP A 199 0.51 14.03 -7.52
N LEU A 200 1.80 14.40 -7.42
CA LEU A 200 2.29 15.44 -6.50
C LEU A 200 1.77 16.83 -6.88
N ILE A 201 1.56 17.10 -8.17
CA ILE A 201 1.09 18.40 -8.68
C ILE A 201 -0.41 18.54 -8.41
N GLY A 202 -1.17 17.51 -8.78
CA GLY A 202 -2.62 17.45 -8.59
C GLY A 202 -3.05 17.19 -7.15
N LYS A 203 -2.12 16.80 -6.27
CA LYS A 203 -2.38 16.33 -4.89
C LYS A 203 -3.43 15.22 -4.84
N LYS A 204 -3.28 14.25 -5.74
CA LYS A 204 -4.19 13.11 -5.87
C LYS A 204 -3.48 11.80 -5.65
N ILE A 205 -4.22 10.86 -5.08
CA ILE A 205 -3.84 9.45 -5.09
C ILE A 205 -4.56 8.73 -6.22
N TYR A 206 -3.90 7.70 -6.75
CA TYR A 206 -4.46 6.75 -7.69
C TYR A 206 -4.12 5.34 -7.20
N TRP A 207 -5.10 4.45 -7.18
CA TRP A 207 -4.89 3.06 -6.76
C TRP A 207 -5.54 2.08 -7.72
N VAL A 208 -5.05 0.85 -7.71
CA VAL A 208 -5.70 -0.29 -8.37
C VAL A 208 -6.33 -1.19 -7.33
N ASP A 209 -7.55 -1.66 -7.60
CA ASP A 209 -8.22 -2.68 -6.80
C ASP A 209 -8.46 -3.94 -7.64
N ALA A 210 -7.83 -5.04 -7.25
CA ALA A 210 -7.90 -6.29 -8.01
C ALA A 210 -9.21 -7.07 -7.82
N LYS A 211 -9.93 -6.85 -6.71
CA LYS A 211 -11.20 -7.52 -6.45
C LYS A 211 -12.36 -6.80 -7.13
N LEU A 212 -12.30 -5.48 -7.15
CA LEU A 212 -13.34 -4.61 -7.71
C LEU A 212 -13.12 -4.29 -9.19
N TYR A 213 -11.95 -4.62 -9.74
CA TYR A 213 -11.58 -4.37 -11.13
C TYR A 213 -11.59 -2.87 -11.50
N ILE A 214 -11.11 -2.03 -10.57
CA ILE A 214 -11.10 -0.57 -10.74
C ILE A 214 -9.70 0.03 -10.63
N ILE A 215 -9.55 1.18 -11.30
CA ILE A 215 -8.59 2.22 -10.92
C ILE A 215 -9.39 3.31 -10.20
N GLY A 216 -9.09 3.56 -8.93
CA GLY A 216 -9.69 4.64 -8.14
C GLY A 216 -8.81 5.87 -8.06
N SER A 217 -9.40 7.01 -7.72
CA SER A 217 -8.67 8.24 -7.41
C SER A 217 -9.41 9.11 -6.40
N CYS A 218 -8.68 9.79 -5.52
CA CYS A 218 -9.19 10.81 -4.62
C CYS A 218 -8.10 11.84 -4.29
N ASN A 219 -8.46 12.90 -3.56
CA ASN A 219 -7.52 13.86 -3.00
C ASN A 219 -6.76 13.24 -1.81
N TYR A 220 -5.65 13.84 -1.39
CA TYR A 220 -4.85 13.38 -0.24
C TYR A 220 -5.59 13.35 1.11
N ASP A 221 -6.77 13.95 1.22
CA ASP A 221 -7.62 13.92 2.42
C ASP A 221 -8.78 12.93 2.30
N GLY A 222 -8.81 12.11 1.24
CA GLY A 222 -9.90 11.18 0.96
C GLY A 222 -11.10 11.82 0.26
N THR A 223 -11.12 13.13 0.03
CA THR A 223 -12.25 13.78 -0.65
C THR A 223 -12.22 13.55 -2.17
N GLY A 224 -13.39 13.62 -2.80
CA GLY A 224 -13.50 13.50 -4.26
C GLY A 224 -13.13 12.12 -4.79
N ILE A 225 -13.44 11.06 -4.03
CA ILE A 225 -13.34 9.66 -4.49
C ILE A 225 -14.13 9.48 -5.78
N ARG A 226 -13.49 8.85 -6.77
CA ARG A 226 -14.10 8.47 -8.03
C ARG A 226 -13.42 7.24 -8.62
N THR A 227 -14.18 6.49 -9.41
CA THR A 227 -13.66 5.46 -10.30
C THR A 227 -13.16 6.11 -11.59
N VAL A 228 -11.86 5.94 -11.89
CA VAL A 228 -11.25 6.41 -13.14
C VAL A 228 -11.49 5.40 -14.26
N LEU A 229 -11.31 4.12 -13.98
CA LEU A 229 -11.53 3.02 -14.91
C LEU A 229 -12.19 1.87 -14.15
N TYR A 230 -13.24 1.28 -14.71
CA TYR A 230 -13.75 -0.03 -14.34
C TYR A 230 -13.65 -0.92 -15.58
N SER A 231 -12.91 -2.02 -15.49
CA SER A 231 -12.84 -2.96 -16.60
C SER A 231 -12.31 -4.32 -16.13
N PRO A 232 -13.20 -5.30 -15.93
CA PRO A 232 -12.81 -6.68 -15.63
C PRO A 232 -11.97 -7.33 -16.73
N GLU A 233 -11.91 -6.78 -17.94
CA GLU A 233 -11.14 -7.34 -19.05
C GLU A 233 -9.63 -7.06 -18.92
N VAL A 234 -9.25 -5.87 -18.43
CA VAL A 234 -7.86 -5.38 -18.40
C VAL A 234 -7.32 -5.13 -16.99
N LEU A 235 -8.19 -5.16 -15.97
CA LEU A 235 -7.86 -5.09 -14.55
C LEU A 235 -8.19 -6.42 -13.87
N ARG A 236 -7.74 -7.54 -14.44
CA ARG A 236 -8.05 -8.88 -13.92
C ARG A 236 -7.34 -9.20 -12.62
N HIS A 237 -6.06 -8.83 -12.54
CA HIS A 237 -5.26 -8.90 -11.33
C HIS A 237 -4.18 -7.81 -11.34
N PRO A 238 -4.57 -6.52 -11.29
CA PRO A 238 -3.62 -5.42 -11.27
C PRO A 238 -2.79 -5.46 -9.99
N PHE A 239 -1.49 -5.19 -10.11
CA PHE A 239 -0.57 -5.25 -8.97
C PHE A 239 0.02 -3.89 -8.61
N SER A 240 0.63 -3.20 -9.57
CA SER A 240 1.28 -1.90 -9.36
C SER A 240 0.73 -0.87 -10.33
N ILE A 241 0.75 0.40 -9.92
CA ILE A 241 0.28 1.55 -10.71
C ILE A 241 1.27 2.70 -10.58
N THR A 242 1.46 3.47 -11.65
CA THR A 242 2.25 4.71 -11.67
C THR A 242 1.59 5.75 -12.58
N THR A 243 1.91 7.03 -12.40
CA THR A 243 1.32 8.14 -13.17
C THR A 243 2.40 8.97 -13.83
N PHE A 244 2.12 9.45 -15.04
CA PHE A 244 2.91 10.47 -15.70
C PHE A 244 2.07 11.23 -16.72
N GLU A 245 2.21 12.56 -16.73
CA GLU A 245 1.40 13.45 -17.57
C GLU A 245 -0.09 13.13 -17.44
N ASP A 246 -0.75 12.77 -18.54
CA ASP A 246 -2.19 12.49 -18.62
C ASP A 246 -2.52 11.00 -18.43
N TYR A 247 -1.53 10.14 -18.17
CA TYR A 247 -1.71 8.70 -18.16
C TYR A 247 -1.44 8.07 -16.78
N VAL A 248 -2.22 7.02 -16.52
CA VAL A 248 -1.90 5.97 -15.54
C VAL A 248 -1.32 4.78 -16.28
N TYR A 249 -0.37 4.10 -15.68
CA TYR A 249 0.22 2.85 -16.15
C TYR A 249 0.09 1.81 -15.05
N TRP A 250 -0.25 0.57 -15.38
CA TRP A 250 -0.35 -0.50 -14.39
C TRP A 250 0.15 -1.83 -14.91
N THR A 251 0.63 -2.67 -14.00
CA THR A 251 0.94 -4.08 -14.24
C THR A 251 -0.28 -4.93 -13.93
N ASP A 252 -0.50 -5.99 -14.71
CA ASP A 252 -1.53 -6.99 -14.44
C ASP A 252 -0.94 -8.40 -14.55
N TRP A 253 -1.13 -9.21 -13.51
CA TRP A 253 -0.57 -10.57 -13.41
C TRP A 253 -1.27 -11.58 -14.31
N ASP A 254 -2.60 -11.47 -14.46
CA ASP A 254 -3.39 -12.39 -15.29
C ASP A 254 -3.16 -12.13 -16.77
N LYS A 255 -2.98 -10.84 -17.12
CA LYS A 255 -2.73 -10.40 -18.50
C LYS A 255 -1.27 -10.45 -18.91
N GLU A 256 -0.35 -10.61 -17.95
CA GLU A 256 1.09 -10.58 -18.16
C GLU A 256 1.54 -9.35 -18.99
N ALA A 257 0.98 -8.18 -18.65
CA ALA A 257 1.14 -6.98 -19.45
C ALA A 257 1.25 -5.71 -18.60
N ILE A 258 1.84 -4.68 -19.20
CA ILE A 258 1.76 -3.31 -18.71
C ILE A 258 0.81 -2.54 -19.62
N PHE A 259 -0.24 -2.01 -19.02
CA PHE A 259 -1.24 -1.19 -19.71
C PHE A 259 -1.05 0.29 -19.39
N LYS A 260 -1.67 1.15 -20.21
CA LYS A 260 -1.90 2.57 -19.92
C LYS A 260 -3.33 2.97 -20.24
N ALA A 261 -3.80 4.02 -19.59
CA ALA A 261 -5.08 4.68 -19.87
C ALA A 261 -5.03 6.16 -19.45
N ASN A 262 -5.92 6.98 -19.98
CA ASN A 262 -6.02 8.38 -19.56
C ASN A 262 -6.45 8.46 -18.08
N LYS A 263 -5.67 9.14 -17.24
CA LYS A 263 -5.89 9.23 -15.78
C LYS A 263 -7.12 10.04 -15.38
N PHE A 264 -7.69 10.82 -16.31
CA PHE A 264 -8.85 11.64 -16.06
C PHE A 264 -10.15 10.97 -16.48
N THR A 265 -10.14 10.26 -17.62
CA THR A 265 -11.35 9.68 -18.23
C THR A 265 -11.40 8.16 -18.23
N GLY A 266 -10.29 7.48 -17.95
CA GLY A 266 -10.17 6.02 -18.10
C GLY A 266 -10.18 5.52 -19.54
N GLN A 267 -10.23 6.42 -20.52
CA GLN A 267 -10.29 6.06 -21.94
C GLN A 267 -8.89 5.76 -22.52
N SER A 268 -8.88 5.31 -23.79
CA SER A 268 -7.65 4.98 -24.53
C SER A 268 -6.80 3.95 -23.80
N VAL A 269 -7.45 2.87 -23.36
CA VAL A 269 -6.77 1.72 -22.75
C VAL A 269 -5.94 1.02 -23.82
N GLU A 270 -4.64 0.92 -23.59
CA GLU A 270 -3.69 0.31 -24.52
C GLU A 270 -2.67 -0.53 -23.75
N ALA A 271 -2.30 -1.69 -24.29
CA ALA A 271 -1.15 -2.43 -23.79
C ALA A 271 0.14 -1.73 -24.27
N VAL A 272 0.90 -1.13 -23.35
CA VAL A 272 2.21 -0.53 -23.65
C VAL A 272 3.22 -1.62 -23.93
N MET A 273 3.11 -2.71 -23.18
CA MET A 273 3.94 -3.88 -23.34
C MET A 273 3.09 -5.13 -23.11
N SER A 274 2.89 -5.88 -24.17
CA SER A 274 2.35 -7.24 -24.11
C SER A 274 3.40 -8.14 -24.73
N LEU A 275 4.17 -8.80 -23.88
CA LEU A 275 4.99 -9.91 -24.31
C LEU A 275 4.57 -11.05 -23.39
N ARG A 276 4.24 -12.22 -23.96
CA ARG A 276 4.23 -13.49 -23.20
C ARG A 276 5.57 -13.79 -22.48
N ALA A 277 6.57 -12.91 -22.67
CA ALA A 277 7.84 -12.86 -21.96
C ALA A 277 7.78 -12.05 -20.63
N LEU A 278 6.75 -11.25 -20.35
CA LEU A 278 6.53 -10.60 -19.04
C LEU A 278 5.88 -11.59 -18.07
N LYS A 279 6.56 -12.69 -17.76
CA LYS A 279 6.08 -13.60 -16.71
C LYS A 279 6.16 -12.88 -15.37
N TYR A 280 5.00 -12.68 -14.74
CA TYR A 280 4.85 -12.03 -13.43
C TYR A 280 5.40 -10.60 -13.38
N PRO A 281 4.76 -9.63 -14.07
CA PRO A 281 5.12 -8.23 -13.94
C PRO A 281 4.74 -7.75 -12.53
N MET A 282 5.74 -7.36 -11.74
CA MET A 282 5.55 -6.97 -10.35
C MET A 282 5.32 -5.45 -10.29
N VAL A 283 6.29 -4.69 -9.82
CA VAL A 283 6.18 -3.24 -9.62
C VAL A 283 6.55 -2.48 -10.89
N VAL A 284 5.86 -1.36 -11.16
CA VAL A 284 6.18 -0.44 -12.26
C VAL A 284 6.25 1.01 -11.76
N HIS A 285 7.28 1.72 -12.18
CA HIS A 285 7.44 3.16 -11.97
C HIS A 285 7.74 3.85 -13.30
N VAL A 286 7.20 5.05 -13.49
CA VAL A 286 7.74 5.96 -14.50
C VAL A 286 9.06 6.53 -13.97
N TYR A 287 10.13 6.32 -14.71
CA TYR A 287 11.46 6.88 -14.47
C TYR A 287 11.62 8.19 -15.25
N HIS A 288 11.52 9.31 -14.55
CA HIS A 288 11.57 10.67 -15.11
C HIS A 288 11.89 11.70 -13.99
N PRO A 289 12.64 12.80 -14.24
CA PRO A 289 13.00 13.76 -13.19
C PRO A 289 11.78 14.37 -12.49
N TYR A 290 10.72 14.70 -13.25
CA TYR A 290 9.50 15.31 -12.68
C TYR A 290 8.66 14.38 -11.81
N ARG A 291 9.02 13.09 -11.68
CA ARG A 291 8.44 12.22 -10.64
C ARG A 291 9.04 12.49 -9.26
N GLN A 292 10.22 13.11 -9.22
CA GLN A 292 10.98 13.46 -8.03
C GLN A 292 11.38 14.93 -8.08
N PRO A 293 10.40 15.86 -7.95
CA PRO A 293 10.69 17.28 -7.94
C PRO A 293 11.71 17.65 -6.86
N ASP A 294 12.53 18.64 -7.18
CA ASP A 294 13.52 19.17 -6.25
C ASP A 294 12.85 19.76 -5.00
N GLY A 295 13.48 19.55 -3.86
CA GLY A 295 13.11 20.22 -2.61
C GLY A 295 14.31 20.42 -1.72
N MET A 296 14.14 21.30 -0.74
CA MET A 296 15.19 21.65 0.21
C MET A 296 15.19 20.66 1.37
N ASN A 297 16.30 19.92 1.52
CA ASN A 297 16.53 19.06 2.67
C ASN A 297 16.80 19.92 3.91
N GLN A 298 15.81 20.05 4.80
CA GLN A 298 15.94 20.84 6.02
C GLN A 298 16.88 20.20 7.05
N CYS A 299 17.18 18.90 6.94
CA CYS A 299 18.12 18.19 7.82
C CYS A 299 19.58 18.46 7.45
N GLN A 300 19.87 19.11 6.32
CA GLN A 300 21.24 19.28 5.84
C GLN A 300 22.14 20.03 6.84
N ALA A 301 21.58 20.99 7.58
CA ALA A 301 22.28 21.70 8.64
C ALA A 301 22.21 20.91 9.95
N VAL A 302 23.36 20.37 10.40
CA VAL A 302 23.51 19.70 11.71
C VAL A 302 22.44 18.62 11.94
N ASN A 303 22.07 17.86 10.91
CA ASN A 303 21.02 16.83 10.96
C ASN A 303 19.68 17.34 11.51
N GLY A 304 19.32 18.61 11.26
CA GLY A 304 18.13 19.24 11.84
C GLY A 304 18.14 19.31 13.36
N HIS A 305 19.34 19.27 13.98
CA HIS A 305 19.58 19.12 15.41
C HIS A 305 19.13 17.79 16.02
N CYS A 306 18.74 16.81 15.20
CA CYS A 306 18.42 15.47 15.66
C CYS A 306 19.69 14.67 15.96
N SER A 307 19.69 13.96 17.08
CA SER A 307 20.81 13.07 17.44
C SER A 307 20.96 11.87 16.50
N HIS A 308 19.85 11.36 15.93
CA HIS A 308 19.84 10.17 15.08
C HIS A 308 19.07 10.41 13.76
N LEU A 309 17.77 10.10 13.70
CA LEU A 309 16.98 10.28 12.48
C LEU A 309 16.35 11.67 12.45
N CYS A 310 16.46 12.33 11.30
CA CYS A 310 15.78 13.59 11.01
C CYS A 310 14.81 13.38 9.84
N LEU A 311 13.51 13.48 10.11
CA LEU A 311 12.44 13.13 9.18
C LEU A 311 11.62 14.38 8.81
N PRO A 312 11.08 14.47 7.57
CA PRO A 312 10.14 15.53 7.24
C PRO A 312 8.84 15.34 8.03
N ALA A 313 8.47 16.35 8.82
CA ALA A 313 7.21 16.35 9.56
C ALA A 313 6.03 16.68 8.63
N PRO A 314 4.83 16.12 8.89
CA PRO A 314 3.67 16.37 8.05
C PRO A 314 3.24 17.84 8.06
N ARG A 315 3.13 18.43 6.86
CA ARG A 315 2.59 19.79 6.68
C ARG A 315 1.07 19.77 6.77
N ILE A 316 0.54 20.03 7.96
CA ILE A 316 -0.90 20.12 8.26
C ILE A 316 -1.40 21.53 8.01
N ASN A 317 -0.63 22.53 8.44
CA ASN A 317 -0.92 23.95 8.22
C ASN A 317 0.39 24.74 8.09
N SER A 318 0.29 26.05 7.85
CA SER A 318 1.46 26.92 7.63
C SER A 318 2.39 27.07 8.84
N LYS A 319 1.98 26.62 10.03
CA LYS A 319 2.76 26.66 11.28
C LYS A 319 3.28 25.29 11.70
N SER A 320 2.98 24.23 10.96
CA SER A 320 3.50 22.89 11.25
C SER A 320 5.03 22.92 11.26
N PRO A 321 5.68 22.19 12.19
CA PRO A 321 7.13 21.98 12.11
C PRO A 321 7.47 21.33 10.77
N LEU A 322 8.64 21.64 10.24
CA LEU A 322 9.11 21.06 8.97
C LEU A 322 9.84 19.73 9.18
N LEU A 323 10.33 19.49 10.39
CA LEU A 323 11.17 18.36 10.77
C LEU A 323 10.67 17.74 12.06
N SER A 324 10.94 16.45 12.22
CA SER A 324 10.68 15.64 13.40
C SER A 324 11.89 14.74 13.63
N CYS A 325 12.41 14.70 14.86
CA CYS A 325 13.48 13.77 15.21
C CYS A 325 12.90 12.43 15.62
N ALA A 326 13.56 11.36 15.21
CA ALA A 326 13.16 10.01 15.56
C ALA A 326 14.35 9.18 16.04
N CYS A 327 14.06 8.23 16.91
CA CYS A 327 15.07 7.32 17.44
C CYS A 327 14.96 5.95 16.80
N PRO A 328 16.09 5.34 16.41
CA PRO A 328 16.15 3.94 16.04
C PRO A 328 15.50 3.02 17.07
N ASP A 329 15.07 1.84 16.62
CA ASP A 329 14.45 0.87 17.51
C ASP A 329 15.41 0.47 18.64
N GLY A 330 14.88 0.38 19.86
CA GLY A 330 15.68 0.16 21.09
C GLY A 330 16.03 1.44 21.85
N LEU A 331 16.06 2.60 21.18
CA LEU A 331 16.26 3.90 21.82
C LEU A 331 14.93 4.61 22.09
N LYS A 332 14.95 5.62 22.97
CA LYS A 332 13.81 6.48 23.28
C LYS A 332 14.18 7.95 23.09
N LEU A 333 13.27 8.70 22.47
CA LEU A 333 13.39 10.15 22.31
C LEU A 333 13.12 10.84 23.65
N LEU A 334 13.99 11.77 24.03
CA LEU A 334 13.82 12.62 25.20
C LEU A 334 12.70 13.65 24.97
N SER A 335 12.28 14.28 26.08
CA SER A 335 11.23 15.32 26.07
C SER A 335 11.63 16.57 25.30
N ASP A 336 12.93 16.78 25.05
CA ASP A 336 13.43 17.85 24.19
C ASP A 336 13.07 17.65 22.70
N GLY A 337 12.67 16.44 22.32
CA GLY A 337 12.34 16.08 20.94
C GLY A 337 13.54 16.01 20.01
N LEU A 338 14.78 15.94 20.52
CA LEU A 338 16.02 15.98 19.74
C LEU A 338 16.95 14.79 20.03
N MET A 339 17.06 14.40 21.30
CA MET A 339 18.07 13.44 21.77
C MET A 339 17.49 12.05 22.02
N CYS A 340 18.21 11.03 21.56
CA CYS A 340 17.87 9.63 21.79
C CYS A 340 18.76 9.05 22.88
N VAL A 341 18.15 8.35 23.84
CA VAL A 341 18.83 7.66 24.93
C VAL A 341 18.42 6.20 25.00
N GLU A 342 19.27 5.38 25.59
CA GLU A 342 18.92 4.00 25.92
C GLU A 342 17.78 3.98 26.93
N LYS A 343 16.83 3.05 26.76
CA LYS A 343 15.63 2.96 27.60
C LYS A 343 15.94 2.82 29.09
N ASP A 344 17.04 2.15 29.43
CA ASP A 344 17.46 1.90 30.82
C ASP A 344 18.10 3.12 31.49
N SER A 345 18.53 4.12 30.72
CA SER A 345 19.20 5.33 31.22
C SER A 345 18.22 6.40 31.73
N ILE A 346 16.90 6.20 31.61
CA ILE A 346 15.88 7.19 32.02
C ILE A 346 15.59 7.09 33.53
N HIS A 347 15.80 5.92 34.15
CA HIS A 347 15.63 5.75 35.60
C HIS A 347 16.66 6.53 36.45
N SER A 348 17.75 6.99 35.85
CA SER A 348 18.78 7.78 36.51
C SER A 348 18.62 9.29 36.33
N ILE A 349 17.67 9.75 35.49
CA ILE A 349 17.45 11.19 35.23
C ILE A 349 16.27 11.73 36.05
N ASP A 350 15.21 10.95 36.28
CA ASP A 350 14.08 11.33 37.15
C ASP A 350 14.35 11.09 38.66
N GLY A 351 15.54 10.65 39.04
CA GLY A 351 15.88 10.27 40.43
C GLY A 351 16.43 11.38 41.33
N ASN A 352 16.44 12.64 40.88
CA ASN A 352 17.13 13.74 41.58
C ASN A 352 16.23 14.94 41.95
N GLU A 353 14.97 14.69 42.32
CA GLU A 353 14.17 15.68 43.05
C GLU A 353 13.27 14.98 44.08
N GLU A 354 13.73 14.97 45.33
CA GLU A 354 13.02 15.29 46.59
C GLU A 354 13.52 14.48 47.79
N ASP A 355 14.35 15.15 48.62
CA ASP A 355 14.45 14.88 50.06
C ASP A 355 13.17 15.41 50.76
N GLY A 356 12.53 14.62 51.63
CA GLY A 356 11.69 15.19 52.71
C GLY A 356 10.44 14.45 53.20
N LEU A 357 10.64 13.48 54.11
CA LEU A 357 9.92 13.27 55.40
C LEU A 357 8.39 12.99 55.50
N THR A 358 8.13 11.95 56.31
CA THR A 358 7.01 11.66 57.26
C THR A 358 5.94 10.62 56.91
N SER A 359 5.76 9.73 57.89
CA SER A 359 4.78 8.65 58.05
C SER A 359 3.38 9.15 58.37
N GLU A 360 2.35 8.49 57.82
CA GLU A 360 0.97 8.61 58.30
C GLU A 360 0.38 7.26 58.72
N SER A 361 -0.11 7.23 59.96
CA SER A 361 -0.85 6.17 60.61
C SER A 361 -2.30 6.11 60.11
N THR A 362 -2.80 4.93 59.77
CA THR A 362 -4.21 4.71 59.35
C THR A 362 -5.11 4.38 60.55
N ASP A 363 -6.16 5.19 60.74
CA ASP A 363 -7.20 5.06 61.77
C ASP A 363 -8.24 3.97 61.39
N PRO A 364 -8.43 2.90 62.20
CA PRO A 364 -9.31 1.78 61.88
C PRO A 364 -10.81 2.13 61.77
N GLY A 365 -11.25 3.30 62.26
CA GLY A 365 -12.63 3.77 62.12
C GLY A 365 -13.03 4.16 60.68
N LEU A 366 -12.08 4.69 59.89
CA LEU A 366 -12.32 5.13 58.52
C LEU A 366 -12.48 3.95 57.55
N VAL A 367 -11.72 2.87 57.79
CA VAL A 367 -11.75 1.64 56.96
C VAL A 367 -13.09 0.92 57.11
N ALA A 368 -13.66 0.87 58.33
CA ALA A 368 -14.96 0.25 58.57
C ALA A 368 -16.11 0.99 57.87
N GLY A 369 -16.06 2.34 57.83
CA GLY A 369 -17.06 3.16 57.14
C GLY A 369 -17.06 2.96 55.61
N ILE A 370 -15.87 2.86 55.01
CA ILE A 370 -15.73 2.64 53.55
C ILE A 370 -16.26 1.26 53.15
N VAL A 371 -15.98 0.22 53.94
CA VAL A 371 -16.45 -1.15 53.63
C VAL A 371 -17.98 -1.26 53.71
N ILE A 372 -18.62 -0.63 54.70
CA ILE A 372 -20.09 -0.62 54.81
C ILE A 372 -20.73 0.19 53.67
N GLY A 373 -20.12 1.31 53.27
CA GLY A 373 -20.57 2.10 52.13
C GLY A 373 -20.49 1.34 50.80
N VAL A 374 -19.37 0.67 50.54
CA VAL A 374 -19.15 -0.07 49.27
C VAL A 374 -20.05 -1.31 49.16
N THR A 375 -20.28 -2.02 50.27
CA THR A 375 -21.19 -3.18 50.30
C THR A 375 -22.65 -2.78 50.11
N SER A 376 -23.08 -1.67 50.72
CA SER A 376 -24.44 -1.14 50.56
C SER A 376 -24.68 -0.66 49.12
N LEU A 377 -23.69 0.00 48.51
CA LEU A 377 -23.76 0.48 47.13
C LEU A 377 -23.77 -0.69 46.13
N GLY A 378 -23.01 -1.74 46.40
CA GLY A 378 -23.00 -2.97 45.59
C GLY A 378 -24.36 -3.70 45.59
N LEU A 379 -25.02 -3.79 46.75
CA LEU A 379 -26.35 -4.39 46.86
C LEU A 379 -27.43 -3.57 46.12
N LEU A 380 -27.34 -2.24 46.16
CA LEU A 380 -28.21 -1.35 45.40
C LEU A 380 -28.02 -1.50 43.88
N LEU A 381 -26.77 -1.59 43.41
CA LEU A 381 -26.46 -1.83 42.00
C LEU A 381 -26.98 -3.19 41.52
N LEU A 382 -26.84 -4.25 42.33
CA LEU A 382 -27.38 -5.58 42.01
C LEU A 382 -28.91 -5.57 41.92
N ALA A 383 -29.60 -4.88 42.83
CA ALA A 383 -31.06 -4.72 42.77
C ALA A 383 -31.49 -3.95 41.50
N LEU A 384 -30.73 -2.93 41.11
CA LEU A 384 -31.00 -2.13 39.91
C LEU A 384 -30.79 -2.94 38.62
N VAL A 385 -29.74 -3.76 38.57
CA VAL A 385 -29.52 -4.72 37.47
C VAL A 385 -30.64 -5.75 37.41
N ALA A 386 -31.11 -6.29 38.55
CA ALA A 386 -32.22 -7.23 38.58
C ALA A 386 -33.53 -6.60 38.03
N VAL A 387 -33.82 -5.35 38.36
CA VAL A 387 -34.97 -4.60 37.82
C VAL A 387 -34.84 -4.35 36.32
N LEU A 388 -33.63 -4.01 35.83
CA LEU A 388 -33.37 -3.83 34.40
C LEU A 388 -33.50 -5.14 33.62
N CYS A 389 -32.99 -6.25 34.16
CA CYS A 389 -33.16 -7.58 33.58
C CYS A 389 -34.63 -8.01 33.56
N TYR A 390 -35.40 -7.73 34.62
CA TYR A 390 -36.84 -8.01 34.67
C TYR A 390 -37.62 -7.18 33.65
N ARG A 391 -37.27 -5.88 33.48
CA ARG A 391 -37.83 -5.02 32.43
C ARG A 391 -37.47 -5.51 31.04
N HIS A 392 -36.23 -5.95 30.81
CA HIS A 392 -35.80 -6.51 29.52
C HIS A 392 -36.53 -7.83 29.22
N TYR A 393 -36.74 -8.68 30.23
CA TYR A 393 -37.53 -9.91 30.11
C TYR A 393 -38.99 -9.62 29.70
N LEU A 394 -39.64 -8.65 30.36
CA LEU A 394 -41.00 -8.22 29.99
C LEU A 394 -41.06 -7.61 28.58
N HIS A 395 -40.06 -6.81 28.19
CA HIS A 395 -40.01 -6.21 26.85
C HIS A 395 -39.81 -7.27 25.75
N ARG A 396 -39.10 -8.36 26.03
CA ARG A 396 -38.90 -9.46 25.09
C ARG A 396 -40.17 -10.29 24.84
N ASN A 397 -41.06 -10.38 25.84
CA ASN A 397 -42.34 -11.10 25.72
C ASN A 397 -43.45 -10.29 25.02
N VAL A 398 -43.30 -8.96 24.89
CA VAL A 398 -44.29 -8.09 24.20
C VAL A 398 -44.07 -8.03 22.68
N THR A 399 -42.88 -8.36 22.17
CA THR A 399 -42.59 -8.44 20.72
C THR A 399 -42.85 -9.82 20.09
N SER A 400 -43.47 -10.74 20.83
CA SER A 400 -43.77 -12.11 20.39
C SER A 400 -45.28 -12.40 20.46
N MET A 401 -46.06 -11.66 19.66
CA MET A 401 -47.43 -12.05 19.28
C MET A 401 -47.51 -12.21 17.76
N ASN A 402 -47.50 -13.48 17.34
CA ASN A 402 -48.05 -14.13 16.13
C ASN A 402 -48.12 -13.40 14.78
N PHE A 403 -47.56 -14.04 13.74
CA PHE A 403 -48.39 -14.73 12.73
C PHE A 403 -47.63 -15.92 12.11
N ASP A 404 -48.29 -17.08 12.11
CA ASP A 404 -47.87 -18.35 11.52
C ASP A 404 -47.70 -18.29 9.99
N ASN A 405 -46.66 -18.94 9.45
CA ASN A 405 -46.78 -19.74 8.22
C ASN A 405 -45.65 -20.79 8.13
N PRO A 406 -45.94 -22.11 8.12
CA PRO A 406 -44.92 -23.14 8.24
C PRO A 406 -44.58 -23.77 6.89
N VAL A 407 -43.37 -23.56 6.35
CA VAL A 407 -42.79 -24.53 5.40
C VAL A 407 -41.27 -24.62 5.57
N TYR A 408 -40.82 -25.86 5.83
CA TYR A 408 -39.44 -26.37 5.87
C TYR A 408 -38.57 -26.11 7.11
N ARG A 409 -38.70 -27.03 8.09
CA ARG A 409 -37.56 -27.47 8.90
C ARG A 409 -37.50 -29.01 8.93
N LYS A 410 -36.35 -29.50 8.46
CA LYS A 410 -35.61 -30.73 8.83
C LYS A 410 -36.32 -32.08 8.75
N THR A 411 -35.62 -33.01 8.09
CA THR A 411 -34.93 -34.08 8.84
C THR A 411 -33.58 -34.39 8.20
N THR A 412 -32.54 -34.20 9.00
CA THR A 412 -31.21 -34.78 8.86
C THR A 412 -31.22 -36.24 9.29
N GLU A 413 -30.28 -36.99 8.71
CA GLU A 413 -29.69 -38.24 9.21
C GLU A 413 -30.51 -39.53 9.09
N ASP A 414 -30.15 -40.36 8.10
CA ASP A 414 -29.54 -41.66 8.39
C ASP A 414 -28.74 -42.22 7.19
N GLN A 415 -27.50 -42.57 7.50
CA GLN A 415 -26.59 -43.61 6.97
C GLN A 415 -26.61 -44.07 5.49
N PHE A 416 -25.43 -43.90 4.87
CA PHE A 416 -24.68 -44.84 4.01
C PHE A 416 -25.42 -46.01 3.34
N SER A 417 -25.49 -45.98 2.00
CA SER A 417 -25.14 -47.12 1.15
C SER A 417 -24.71 -46.65 -0.25
N LEU A 418 -23.58 -47.19 -0.70
CA LEU A 418 -23.01 -47.02 -2.03
C LEU A 418 -23.88 -47.74 -3.06
N GLU A 419 -24.29 -47.06 -4.14
CA GLU A 419 -24.45 -47.72 -5.44
C GLU A 419 -24.28 -46.73 -6.60
N LYS A 420 -23.36 -47.07 -7.50
CA LYS A 420 -23.18 -46.48 -8.83
C LYS A 420 -24.51 -46.54 -9.57
N ASN A 421 -24.89 -45.47 -10.27
CA ASN A 421 -25.31 -45.60 -11.66
C ASN A 421 -25.23 -44.27 -12.43
N ARG A 422 -24.63 -44.40 -13.62
CA ARG A 422 -24.56 -43.41 -14.70
C ARG A 422 -25.96 -43.17 -15.27
N PHE A 423 -26.22 -41.96 -15.74
CA PHE A 423 -27.17 -41.72 -16.82
C PHE A 423 -26.48 -41.01 -18.01
N PRO A 424 -26.99 -41.24 -19.24
CA PRO A 424 -26.23 -41.14 -20.49
C PRO A 424 -26.38 -39.80 -21.22
N LEU A 425 -25.40 -39.52 -22.08
CA LEU A 425 -25.43 -38.48 -23.10
C LEU A 425 -26.32 -38.93 -24.29
N PRO A 426 -27.00 -37.99 -24.97
CA PRO A 426 -27.85 -38.31 -26.12
C PRO A 426 -27.03 -38.52 -27.41
N THR A 427 -27.51 -39.50 -28.17
CA THR A 427 -27.02 -40.00 -29.46
C THR A 427 -27.20 -38.99 -30.60
N ALA A 428 -26.14 -38.80 -31.39
CA ALA A 428 -26.20 -38.26 -32.74
C ALA A 428 -26.07 -39.41 -33.75
N THR A 429 -26.95 -39.40 -34.74
CA THR A 429 -27.09 -40.36 -35.84
C THR A 429 -25.93 -40.33 -36.83
N VAL A 430 -25.46 -41.52 -37.22
CA VAL A 430 -24.51 -41.76 -38.33
C VAL A 430 -25.30 -42.27 -39.54
N GLY A 431 -25.07 -41.67 -40.71
CA GLY A 431 -25.41 -42.23 -42.01
C GLY A 431 -24.23 -43.01 -42.58
N GLU A 432 -24.52 -44.15 -43.21
CA GLU A 432 -23.59 -45.09 -43.84
C GLU A 432 -22.87 -44.50 -45.06
N GLU A 433 -21.60 -44.87 -45.25
CA GLU A 433 -21.05 -45.10 -46.60
C GLU A 433 -19.85 -46.06 -46.55
N ALA A 434 -19.67 -46.78 -47.66
CA ALA A 434 -19.10 -48.12 -47.78
C ALA A 434 -17.56 -48.23 -47.87
N GLN A 435 -17.07 -49.42 -47.50
CA GLN A 435 -15.76 -50.05 -47.85
C GLN A 435 -15.51 -50.06 -49.38
N GLU A 436 -14.32 -50.06 -49.99
CA GLU A 436 -12.93 -50.52 -49.71
C GLU A 436 -12.07 -50.11 -50.97
N PRO A 437 -10.79 -50.50 -51.19
CA PRO A 437 -9.59 -50.57 -50.34
C PRO A 437 -8.38 -49.79 -50.94
N LEU A 438 -7.29 -49.75 -50.15
CA LEU A 438 -5.99 -49.14 -50.43
C LEU A 438 -5.20 -49.77 -51.59
N THR A 439 -4.50 -48.91 -52.36
CA THR A 439 -3.20 -49.21 -52.99
C THR A 439 -2.23 -48.04 -52.82
N SER A 440 -0.94 -48.36 -52.88
CA SER A 440 0.21 -47.68 -52.27
C SER A 440 1.02 -46.84 -53.29
N PRO A 441 2.24 -46.33 -53.01
CA PRO A 441 2.62 -44.94 -53.26
C PRO A 441 3.51 -44.74 -54.50
N GLY A 442 3.55 -43.50 -55.02
CA GLY A 442 4.39 -43.11 -56.16
C GLY A 442 4.94 -41.69 -56.01
N THR A 443 6.25 -41.61 -56.05
CA THR A 443 7.15 -40.44 -56.14
C THR A 443 6.95 -39.59 -57.40
N ASN A 444 7.24 -38.29 -57.33
CA ASN A 444 8.21 -37.57 -58.20
C ASN A 444 8.12 -36.04 -58.07
N ASP A 445 9.25 -35.45 -57.68
CA ASP A 445 10.03 -34.34 -58.27
C ASP A 445 9.46 -33.32 -59.29
N TYR A 446 10.16 -32.15 -59.26
CA TYR A 446 10.30 -31.05 -60.25
C TYR A 446 9.13 -30.05 -60.32
N VAL A 447 9.30 -28.72 -60.28
CA VAL A 447 10.40 -27.80 -60.68
C VAL A 447 10.40 -26.60 -59.73
#